data_AF-A0A9W2X2X7-F1
#
_entry.id   AF-A0A9W2X2X7-F1
#
_cell.length_a   1.000
_cell.length_b   1.000
_cell.length_c   1.000
_cell.angle_alpha   90.00
_cell.angle_beta   90.00
_cell.angle_gamma   90.00
#
_symmetry.space_group_name_H-M   'P 1'
#
loop_
_entity.id
_entity.type
_entity.pdbx_description
1 polymer ?
#
loop_
_entity_poly.entity_id
_entity_poly.type
_entity_poly.pdbx_seq_one_letter_code
_entity_poly.pdbx_strand_id
1 'polypeptide(L)'
;MAPALWPRLGRILWLACLLPLAPARVAAGVYELHLTTDGPATTGAEVTITASLVADDNGSLVLPASARLYRFRWIHTPLLLTGKTDEAFSSTVRVVGNVPGDFPVSVWVTAADCGTCQPVARSLLVLPITEFLVGNLVVTQNTSLPWPSSYLTKTVLKVSFLLHDPSNFFKTASFLYSWDFGDGTQMVTKDATVYYNYSIVGSFTVKVKVVAEWEQVTPDVGKGVLQKTGDFSASLKLQETLRGIQVLGPTLIQTFQKMIVTLNFLGSPPLNVCWRLKPECLPLGEGECHPVSVGSAAYNLTHIFRDPGDYCFSIQAENIISKTHQYHKIQVWPSSIQPAVFAFPCATLITMMLAFIMYMTLRNAAHQKDMVEVADFDFSPMSDKNPEPPTGVRCCCQITWTDGRRPPAAQRAATDHKERGSRLTEDALLPECLAGVRVNVTDPEPDDGSRSGAGLLQGSAYIFLPGWCPIQ
;
A
#
# COMPACT_ATOMS: atom_id res chain seq x y z
N MET A 1 85.11 25.70 -11.63
CA MET A 1 84.97 24.80 -12.80
C MET A 1 83.97 23.71 -12.44
N ALA A 2 82.94 23.50 -13.25
CA ALA A 2 82.24 22.21 -13.38
C ALA A 2 83.08 21.31 -14.34
N PRO A 3 82.82 20.01 -14.59
CA PRO A 3 81.61 19.16 -14.39
C PRO A 3 81.81 18.06 -13.30
N ALA A 4 80.82 17.40 -12.70
CA ALA A 4 79.59 16.72 -13.15
C ALA A 4 79.78 15.26 -13.61
N LEU A 5 79.15 14.33 -12.88
CA LEU A 5 78.76 12.97 -13.32
C LEU A 5 77.48 12.54 -12.55
N TRP A 6 76.69 11.65 -13.12
CA TRP A 6 75.22 11.68 -13.03
C TRP A 6 74.58 11.21 -11.70
N PRO A 7 73.49 11.85 -11.23
CA PRO A 7 72.55 11.26 -10.27
C PRO A 7 71.55 10.31 -10.93
N ARG A 8 71.21 9.16 -10.30
CA ARG A 8 69.88 8.48 -10.35
C ARG A 8 69.76 7.32 -9.33
N LEU A 9 69.38 7.61 -8.08
CA LEU A 9 68.79 6.59 -7.16
C LEU A 9 68.05 7.18 -5.92
N GLY A 10 67.74 8.49 -5.92
CA GLY A 10 67.20 9.21 -4.75
C GLY A 10 65.70 9.51 -4.75
N ARG A 11 64.86 8.78 -5.50
CA ARG A 11 63.41 9.08 -5.64
C ARG A 11 62.49 7.84 -5.63
N ILE A 12 62.82 6.82 -4.83
CA ILE A 12 61.92 5.70 -4.53
C ILE A 12 61.55 5.64 -3.03
N LEU A 13 62.35 6.26 -2.14
CA LEU A 13 62.14 6.20 -0.68
C LEU A 13 61.18 7.24 -0.07
N TRP A 14 60.58 8.13 -0.87
CA TRP A 14 59.79 9.28 -0.37
C TRP A 14 58.28 9.21 -0.70
N LEU A 15 57.71 8.01 -0.77
CA LEU A 15 56.26 7.77 -0.96
C LEU A 15 55.66 6.74 0.01
N ALA A 16 56.38 6.35 1.07
CA ALA A 16 55.98 5.31 2.03
C ALA A 16 55.49 5.87 3.39
N CYS A 17 55.07 7.14 3.47
CA CYS A 17 54.64 7.78 4.73
C CYS A 17 53.29 8.51 4.66
N LEU A 18 52.48 8.26 3.61
CA LEU A 18 51.10 8.76 3.51
C LEU A 18 50.16 7.65 3.01
N LEU A 19 50.07 6.57 3.79
CA LEU A 19 48.90 5.70 3.80
C LEU A 19 48.11 6.03 5.07
N PRO A 20 46.80 6.29 4.99
CA PRO A 20 45.99 6.48 6.19
C PRO A 20 46.00 5.19 7.02
N LEU A 21 45.90 5.31 8.34
CA LEU A 21 45.56 4.16 9.17
C LEU A 21 44.14 3.72 8.80
N ALA A 22 44.04 2.78 7.86
CA ALA A 22 42.90 1.90 7.80
C ALA A 22 42.76 1.25 9.19
N PRO A 23 41.54 1.11 9.73
CA PRO A 23 41.37 0.31 10.93
C PRO A 23 41.96 -1.06 10.64
N ALA A 24 42.87 -1.52 11.50
CA ALA A 24 43.44 -2.85 11.38
C ALA A 24 42.28 -3.82 11.32
N ARG A 25 42.02 -4.41 10.14
CA ARG A 25 41.04 -5.49 10.00
C ARG A 25 41.51 -6.57 10.95
N VAL A 26 40.78 -6.71 12.06
CA VAL A 26 41.02 -7.75 13.05
C VAL A 26 41.12 -9.05 12.26
N ALA A 27 42.24 -9.76 12.44
CA ALA A 27 42.40 -11.07 11.81
C ALA A 27 41.15 -11.89 12.19
N ALA A 28 40.43 -12.40 11.17
CA ALA A 28 39.19 -13.11 11.38
C ALA A 28 39.45 -14.23 12.40
N GLY A 29 38.81 -14.08 13.57
CA GLY A 29 39.16 -14.87 14.74
C GLY A 29 38.63 -16.27 14.57
N VAL A 30 39.51 -17.26 14.68
CA VAL A 30 39.17 -18.69 14.64
C VAL A 30 38.12 -19.09 15.69
N TYR A 31 37.89 -18.25 16.70
CA TYR A 31 36.87 -18.41 17.72
C TYR A 31 36.07 -17.11 17.91
N GLU A 32 34.76 -17.26 18.05
CA GLU A 32 33.82 -16.21 18.43
C GLU A 32 33.40 -16.37 19.91
N LEU A 33 33.01 -15.27 20.55
CA LEU A 33 32.54 -15.26 21.93
C LEU A 33 31.09 -14.78 22.00
N HIS A 34 30.16 -15.74 22.04
CA HIS A 34 28.74 -15.48 22.13
C HIS A 34 28.35 -15.13 23.57
N LEU A 35 27.53 -14.10 23.75
CA LEU A 35 27.05 -13.61 25.05
C LEU A 35 25.54 -13.79 25.17
N THR A 36 25.08 -14.34 26.29
CA THR A 36 23.65 -14.37 26.65
C THR A 36 23.45 -13.75 28.03
N THR A 37 22.26 -13.21 28.26
CA THR A 37 21.86 -12.60 29.53
C THR A 37 20.40 -12.89 29.83
N ASP A 38 20.05 -12.89 31.12
CA ASP A 38 18.68 -12.93 31.63
C ASP A 38 18.10 -11.51 31.88
N GLY A 39 18.82 -10.43 31.53
CA GLY A 39 18.31 -9.05 31.59
C GLY A 39 17.25 -8.73 30.51
N PRO A 40 16.55 -7.56 30.58
CA PRO A 40 16.74 -6.44 31.50
C PRO A 40 16.40 -6.77 32.95
N ALA A 41 16.89 -5.97 33.90
CA ALA A 41 16.59 -6.18 35.32
C ALA A 41 16.29 -4.88 36.07
N THR A 42 15.60 -5.01 37.20
CA THR A 42 15.30 -3.88 38.08
C THR A 42 16.49 -3.59 39.01
N THR A 43 16.73 -2.34 39.41
CA THR A 43 17.80 -2.02 40.36
C THR A 43 17.71 -2.87 41.65
N GLY A 44 18.83 -3.46 42.05
CA GLY A 44 18.94 -4.40 43.17
C GLY A 44 18.73 -5.88 42.82
N ALA A 45 18.16 -6.22 41.67
CA ALA A 45 18.04 -7.60 41.21
C ALA A 45 19.38 -8.13 40.66
N GLU A 46 19.58 -9.45 40.77
CA GLU A 46 20.77 -10.14 40.24
C GLU A 46 20.56 -10.51 38.77
N VAL A 47 21.58 -10.28 37.94
CA VAL A 47 21.60 -10.60 36.52
C VAL A 47 22.70 -11.61 36.24
N THR A 48 22.36 -12.67 35.53
CA THR A 48 23.31 -13.67 35.03
C THR A 48 23.69 -13.33 33.59
N ILE A 49 25.00 -13.20 33.35
CA ILE A 49 25.56 -13.07 32.00
C ILE A 49 26.46 -14.27 31.76
N THR A 50 26.25 -14.98 30.66
CA THR A 50 27.07 -16.13 30.26
C THR A 50 27.80 -15.83 28.96
N ALA A 51 29.09 -16.17 28.91
CA ALA A 51 29.93 -16.08 27.74
C ALA A 51 30.36 -17.49 27.31
N SER A 52 30.07 -17.86 26.07
CA SER A 52 30.43 -19.16 25.50
C SER A 52 31.37 -18.97 24.31
N LEU A 53 32.55 -19.59 24.36
CA LEU A 53 33.54 -19.60 23.29
C LEU A 53 33.15 -20.68 22.26
N VAL A 54 32.92 -20.26 21.01
CA VAL A 54 32.52 -21.11 19.89
C VAL A 54 33.59 -21.01 18.80
N ALA A 55 33.80 -22.07 18.01
CA ALA A 55 34.67 -21.99 16.84
C ALA A 55 33.93 -21.30 15.68
N ASP A 56 34.63 -20.48 14.89
CA ASP A 56 34.04 -19.87 13.68
C ASP A 56 33.74 -20.97 12.64
N ASP A 57 32.56 -20.91 12.02
CA ASP A 57 31.86 -22.05 11.41
C ASP A 57 32.44 -22.52 10.04
N ASN A 58 33.70 -22.17 9.74
CA ASN A 58 34.37 -22.42 8.48
C ASN A 58 35.23 -23.70 8.44
N GLY A 59 34.96 -24.65 9.35
CA GLY A 59 35.32 -26.06 9.18
C GLY A 59 36.33 -26.67 10.18
N SER A 60 35.90 -27.75 10.83
CA SER A 60 36.74 -28.84 11.40
C SER A 60 37.66 -28.54 12.61
N LEU A 61 37.56 -27.39 13.28
CA LEU A 61 38.33 -27.14 14.50
C LEU A 61 37.63 -27.65 15.77
N VAL A 62 38.02 -28.87 16.18
CA VAL A 62 37.63 -29.46 17.46
C VAL A 62 38.23 -28.64 18.60
N LEU A 63 37.37 -28.12 19.49
CA LEU A 63 37.81 -27.47 20.73
C LEU A 63 38.61 -28.47 21.60
N PRO A 64 39.88 -28.21 21.95
CA PRO A 64 40.71 -29.16 22.69
C PRO A 64 40.17 -29.35 24.11
N ALA A 65 39.79 -30.59 24.46
CA ALA A 65 38.94 -30.97 25.60
C ALA A 65 39.48 -30.66 27.02
N SER A 66 40.58 -29.93 27.17
CA SER A 66 41.21 -29.62 28.46
C SER A 66 40.66 -28.32 29.07
N ALA A 67 39.91 -28.46 30.16
CA ALA A 67 39.23 -27.39 30.92
C ALA A 67 40.11 -26.33 31.60
N ARG A 68 41.37 -26.16 31.15
CA ARG A 68 42.34 -25.18 31.67
C ARG A 68 42.98 -24.32 30.59
N LEU A 69 42.57 -24.45 29.31
CA LEU A 69 43.22 -23.69 28.22
C LEU A 69 42.85 -22.20 28.16
N TYR A 70 41.66 -21.83 28.63
CA TYR A 70 41.10 -20.49 28.39
C TYR A 70 40.75 -19.77 29.69
N ARG A 71 41.08 -18.48 29.75
CA ARG A 71 40.81 -17.61 30.90
C ARG A 71 39.97 -16.41 30.48
N PHE A 72 38.74 -16.39 30.97
CA PHE A 72 37.77 -15.32 30.76
C PHE A 72 38.03 -14.15 31.71
N ARG A 73 38.31 -12.97 31.15
CA ARG A 73 38.48 -11.71 31.89
C ARG A 73 37.30 -10.79 31.55
N TRP A 74 36.65 -10.28 32.60
CA TRP A 74 35.44 -9.48 32.50
C TRP A 74 35.72 -8.05 32.95
N ILE A 75 35.13 -7.06 32.28
CA ILE A 75 34.90 -5.71 32.78
C ILE A 75 33.39 -5.54 32.92
N HIS A 76 32.95 -5.36 34.15
CA HIS A 76 31.54 -5.15 34.53
C HIS A 76 31.34 -3.87 35.35
N THR A 77 32.39 -3.12 35.67
CA THR A 77 32.29 -1.88 36.46
C THR A 77 31.41 -0.84 35.75
N PRO A 78 30.46 -0.18 36.45
CA PRO A 78 30.31 -0.08 37.90
C PRO A 78 29.41 -1.14 38.57
N LEU A 79 28.98 -2.20 37.88
CA LEU A 79 28.15 -3.26 38.47
C LEU A 79 28.91 -4.05 39.54
N LEU A 80 28.20 -4.39 40.61
CA LEU A 80 28.70 -5.20 41.72
C LEU A 80 28.70 -6.69 41.31
N LEU A 81 29.87 -7.33 41.32
CA LEU A 81 30.00 -8.77 41.06
C LEU A 81 29.60 -9.56 42.31
N THR A 82 28.53 -10.35 42.22
CA THR A 82 28.05 -11.23 43.31
C THR A 82 28.55 -12.67 43.16
N GLY A 83 28.87 -13.10 41.95
CA GLY A 83 29.42 -14.43 41.70
C GLY A 83 30.09 -14.57 40.34
N LYS A 84 31.00 -15.55 40.23
CA LYS A 84 31.61 -15.97 38.97
C LYS A 84 31.75 -17.49 38.97
N THR A 85 31.42 -18.14 37.85
CA THR A 85 31.77 -19.54 37.58
C THR A 85 32.50 -19.63 36.25
N ASP A 86 33.63 -20.32 36.22
CA ASP A 86 34.41 -20.54 34.99
C ASP A 86 34.40 -22.03 34.66
N GLU A 87 34.08 -22.36 33.41
CA GLU A 87 34.16 -23.70 32.82
C GLU A 87 35.22 -23.74 31.71
N ALA A 88 35.34 -24.87 31.00
CA ALA A 88 36.33 -25.07 29.94
C ALA A 88 36.23 -24.05 28.78
N PHE A 89 35.00 -23.80 28.33
CA PHE A 89 34.67 -22.93 27.20
C PHE A 89 33.53 -21.95 27.51
N SER A 90 33.05 -21.93 28.76
CA SER A 90 32.04 -20.99 29.22
C SER A 90 32.52 -20.25 30.47
N SER A 91 32.00 -19.05 30.69
CA SER A 91 32.17 -18.30 31.94
C SER A 91 30.87 -17.58 32.23
N THR A 92 30.38 -17.67 33.46
CA THR A 92 29.20 -16.92 33.91
C THR A 92 29.59 -15.94 35.01
N VAL A 93 29.05 -14.74 34.93
CA VAL A 93 29.11 -13.74 35.99
C VAL A 93 27.70 -13.42 36.44
N ARG A 94 27.54 -13.27 37.75
CA ARG A 94 26.34 -12.71 38.36
C ARG A 94 26.66 -11.32 38.88
N VAL A 95 25.86 -10.35 38.49
CA VAL A 95 26.09 -8.92 38.72
C VAL A 95 24.82 -8.23 39.18
N VAL A 96 24.96 -7.20 40.02
CA VAL A 96 23.87 -6.37 40.53
C VAL A 96 24.17 -4.90 40.22
N GLY A 97 23.17 -4.18 39.72
CA GLY A 97 23.22 -2.72 39.55
C GLY A 97 22.29 -2.02 40.54
N ASN A 98 22.84 -1.08 41.31
CA ASN A 98 22.09 -0.31 42.31
C ASN A 98 21.52 1.01 41.77
N VAL A 99 21.93 1.42 40.57
CA VAL A 99 21.57 2.69 39.92
C VAL A 99 20.98 2.34 38.54
N PRO A 100 19.90 3.00 38.07
CA PRO A 100 19.38 2.76 36.74
C PRO A 100 20.34 3.29 35.66
N GLY A 101 20.41 2.60 34.53
CA GLY A 101 21.27 2.95 33.40
C GLY A 101 21.62 1.77 32.51
N ASP A 102 22.27 2.07 31.39
CA ASP A 102 22.79 1.09 30.44
C ASP A 102 24.27 0.82 30.73
N PHE A 103 24.58 -0.40 31.17
CA PHE A 103 25.91 -0.76 31.65
C PHE A 103 26.66 -1.66 30.64
N PRO A 104 27.75 -1.19 30.01
CA PRO A 104 28.54 -2.02 29.11
C PRO A 104 29.34 -3.07 29.87
N VAL A 105 29.02 -4.34 29.63
CA VAL A 105 29.77 -5.49 30.14
C VAL A 105 30.57 -6.09 28.99
N SER A 106 31.90 -6.10 29.12
CA SER A 106 32.79 -6.71 28.13
C SER A 106 33.55 -7.88 28.71
N VAL A 107 33.86 -8.84 27.84
CA VAL A 107 34.64 -10.02 28.18
C VAL A 107 35.59 -10.36 27.05
N TRP A 108 36.79 -10.79 27.41
CA TRP A 108 37.76 -11.32 26.47
C TRP A 108 38.42 -12.58 27.03
N VAL A 109 38.83 -13.44 26.11
CA VAL A 109 39.43 -14.74 26.42
C VAL A 109 40.91 -14.70 26.07
N THR A 110 41.76 -15.07 27.03
CA THR A 110 43.20 -15.29 26.81
C THR A 110 43.54 -16.76 27.02
N ALA A 111 44.49 -17.30 26.26
CA ALA A 111 45.08 -18.61 26.58
C ALA A 111 45.68 -18.57 28.01
N ALA A 112 45.44 -19.60 28.81
CA ALA A 112 45.80 -19.61 30.23
C ALA A 112 47.32 -19.60 30.47
N ASP A 113 48.07 -20.26 29.58
CA ASP A 113 49.52 -20.42 29.68
C ASP A 113 50.32 -19.17 29.26
N CYS A 114 49.65 -18.09 28.84
CA CYS A 114 50.29 -16.90 28.29
C CYS A 114 49.69 -15.60 28.85
N GLY A 115 50.37 -14.99 29.84
CA GLY A 115 49.91 -13.77 30.51
C GLY A 115 49.85 -12.52 29.62
N THR A 116 50.66 -12.47 28.55
CA THR A 116 50.84 -11.34 27.63
C THR A 116 50.28 -11.55 26.22
N CYS A 117 49.64 -12.70 25.95
CA CYS A 117 49.08 -12.98 24.63
C CYS A 117 47.89 -12.08 24.29
N GLN A 118 47.71 -11.81 23.00
CA GLN A 118 46.52 -11.12 22.51
C GLN A 118 45.25 -11.93 22.81
N PRO A 119 44.09 -11.26 23.01
CA PRO A 119 42.84 -11.95 23.25
C PRO A 119 42.43 -12.77 22.03
N VAL A 120 42.06 -14.03 22.26
CA VAL A 120 41.62 -14.99 21.24
C VAL A 120 40.26 -14.55 20.67
N ALA A 121 39.35 -14.15 21.55
CA ALA A 121 38.05 -13.59 21.22
C ALA A 121 37.71 -12.47 22.22
N ARG A 122 36.87 -11.53 21.80
CA ARG A 122 36.34 -10.43 22.62
C ARG A 122 34.87 -10.22 22.29
N SER A 123 34.06 -9.88 23.28
CA SER A 123 32.64 -9.57 23.10
C SER A 123 32.18 -8.49 24.09
N LEU A 124 31.09 -7.81 23.73
CA LEU A 124 30.52 -6.68 24.46
C LEU A 124 28.99 -6.81 24.43
N LEU A 125 28.37 -6.69 25.61
CA LEU A 125 26.94 -6.62 25.82
C LEU A 125 26.63 -5.32 26.58
N VAL A 126 25.51 -4.67 26.26
CA VAL A 126 24.98 -3.58 27.08
C VAL A 126 23.83 -4.13 27.91
N LEU A 127 23.95 -4.04 29.24
CA LEU A 127 22.93 -4.50 30.18
C LEU A 127 22.06 -3.31 30.63
N PRO A 128 20.79 -3.22 30.21
CA PRO A 128 19.85 -2.24 30.73
C PRO A 128 19.37 -2.60 32.15
N ILE A 129 19.55 -1.67 33.09
CA ILE A 129 19.03 -1.78 34.46
C ILE A 129 18.08 -0.61 34.73
N THR A 130 16.86 -0.92 35.17
CA THR A 130 15.76 0.05 35.32
C THR A 130 15.36 0.24 36.78
N GLU A 131 14.91 1.43 37.16
CA GLU A 131 14.31 1.63 38.48
C GLU A 131 12.91 0.97 38.58
N PHE A 132 12.19 0.93 37.46
CA PHE A 132 10.88 0.33 37.29
C PHE A 132 10.92 -1.20 37.16
N LEU A 133 9.77 -1.84 37.36
CA LEU A 133 9.54 -3.26 37.09
C LEU A 133 9.76 -3.59 35.61
N VAL A 134 10.33 -4.77 35.33
CA VAL A 134 10.47 -5.32 33.98
C VAL A 134 9.42 -6.41 33.78
N GLY A 135 8.77 -6.43 32.62
CA GLY A 135 7.71 -7.38 32.31
C GLY A 135 7.06 -7.07 30.97
N ASN A 136 6.06 -7.86 30.61
CA ASN A 136 5.32 -7.68 29.35
C ASN A 136 3.81 -7.83 29.59
N LEU A 137 3.01 -7.10 28.81
CA LEU A 137 1.56 -7.14 28.85
C LEU A 137 1.03 -7.98 27.68
N VAL A 138 0.52 -9.17 28.01
CA VAL A 138 0.06 -10.15 27.02
C VAL A 138 -1.46 -10.14 26.97
N VAL A 139 -2.03 -9.96 25.78
CA VAL A 139 -3.49 -10.00 25.56
C VAL A 139 -3.85 -11.17 24.65
N THR A 140 -4.74 -12.03 25.14
CA THR A 140 -5.13 -13.27 24.50
C THR A 140 -6.65 -13.40 24.40
N GLN A 141 -7.09 -14.18 23.43
CA GLN A 141 -8.48 -14.49 23.16
C GLN A 141 -8.57 -15.94 22.70
N ASN A 142 -9.68 -16.62 22.99
CA ASN A 142 -9.89 -18.02 22.59
C ASN A 142 -9.96 -18.23 21.06
N THR A 143 -10.06 -17.15 20.28
CA THR A 143 -10.07 -17.17 18.81
C THR A 143 -8.76 -16.57 18.32
N SER A 144 -7.97 -17.34 17.57
CA SER A 144 -6.82 -16.83 16.83
C SER A 144 -7.30 -16.04 15.61
N LEU A 145 -6.84 -14.80 15.47
CA LEU A 145 -7.02 -14.00 14.26
C LEU A 145 -5.69 -13.91 13.49
N PRO A 146 -5.71 -13.78 12.16
CA PRO A 146 -4.49 -13.79 11.35
C PRO A 146 -3.63 -12.53 11.52
N TRP A 147 -4.12 -11.48 12.18
CA TRP A 147 -3.38 -10.23 12.38
C TRP A 147 -2.96 -10.06 13.85
N PRO A 148 -1.70 -9.68 14.13
CA PRO A 148 -1.26 -9.38 15.48
C PRO A 148 -2.08 -8.22 16.07
N SER A 149 -2.36 -8.29 17.38
CA SER A 149 -3.12 -7.28 18.13
C SER A 149 -4.56 -7.03 17.64
N SER A 150 -5.12 -7.92 16.80
CA SER A 150 -6.53 -7.87 16.40
C SER A 150 -7.38 -8.84 17.23
N TYR A 151 -8.57 -8.41 17.63
CA TYR A 151 -9.44 -9.15 18.55
C TYR A 151 -10.94 -8.97 18.21
N LEU A 152 -11.80 -9.85 18.71
CA LEU A 152 -13.26 -9.74 18.51
C LEU A 152 -13.95 -8.99 19.64
N THR A 153 -14.78 -8.02 19.24
CA THR A 153 -15.72 -7.29 20.08
C THR A 153 -16.81 -8.22 20.61
N LYS A 154 -17.41 -7.91 21.76
CA LYS A 154 -18.47 -8.70 22.43
C LYS A 154 -18.01 -10.09 22.89
N THR A 155 -16.70 -10.33 22.97
CA THR A 155 -16.11 -11.55 23.51
C THR A 155 -15.12 -11.23 24.62
N VAL A 156 -14.88 -12.19 25.52
CA VAL A 156 -13.97 -12.00 26.66
C VAL A 156 -12.52 -12.10 26.20
N LEU A 157 -11.76 -11.03 26.44
CA LEU A 157 -10.31 -11.00 26.36
C LEU A 157 -9.71 -11.38 27.71
N LYS A 158 -8.65 -12.17 27.68
CA LYS A 158 -7.79 -12.43 28.83
C LYS A 158 -6.54 -11.56 28.69
N VAL A 159 -6.44 -10.57 29.57
CA VAL A 159 -5.30 -9.65 29.68
C VAL A 159 -4.45 -10.13 30.86
N SER A 160 -3.16 -10.34 30.65
CA SER A 160 -2.24 -10.87 31.67
C SER A 160 -0.92 -10.09 31.67
N PHE A 161 -0.51 -9.62 32.83
CA PHE A 161 0.85 -9.12 33.04
C PHE A 161 1.79 -10.28 33.36
N LEU A 162 2.92 -10.35 32.67
CA LEU A 162 4.00 -11.30 32.92
C LEU A 162 5.21 -10.55 33.47
N LEU A 163 5.52 -10.75 34.75
CA LEU A 163 6.71 -10.21 35.40
C LEU A 163 7.96 -10.92 34.85
N HIS A 164 9.01 -10.15 34.56
CA HIS A 164 10.32 -10.67 34.20
C HIS A 164 11.26 -10.59 35.42
N ASP A 165 11.36 -11.68 36.17
CA ASP A 165 12.20 -11.80 37.37
C ASP A 165 12.90 -13.17 37.44
N PRO A 166 13.97 -13.38 36.64
CA PRO A 166 14.73 -14.64 36.66
C PRO A 166 15.41 -14.87 38.02
N SER A 167 15.79 -13.79 38.72
CA SER A 167 16.47 -13.83 40.01
C SER A 167 15.57 -14.17 41.20
N ASN A 168 14.25 -14.17 41.02
CA ASN A 168 13.24 -14.28 42.09
C ASN A 168 13.35 -13.15 43.16
N PHE A 169 13.83 -11.96 42.77
CA PHE A 169 13.97 -10.78 43.62
C PHE A 169 12.64 -10.35 44.26
N PHE A 170 11.53 -10.47 43.53
CA PHE A 170 10.18 -10.09 43.99
C PHE A 170 9.38 -11.23 44.63
N LYS A 171 10.02 -12.37 44.95
CA LYS A 171 9.32 -13.57 45.49
C LYS A 171 8.51 -13.32 46.77
N THR A 172 8.90 -12.33 47.57
CA THR A 172 8.20 -11.95 48.82
C THR A 172 7.34 -10.70 48.68
N ALA A 173 7.22 -10.12 47.48
CA ALA A 173 6.46 -8.91 47.24
C ALA A 173 4.95 -9.20 47.07
N SER A 174 4.13 -8.34 47.65
CA SER A 174 2.72 -8.22 47.31
C SER A 174 2.56 -7.29 46.11
N PHE A 175 1.71 -7.68 45.16
CA PHE A 175 1.45 -6.92 43.94
C PHE A 175 0.05 -6.30 43.94
N LEU A 176 -0.04 -5.09 43.40
CA LEU A 176 -1.29 -4.38 43.11
C LEU A 176 -1.29 -3.91 41.66
N TYR A 177 -2.35 -4.22 40.93
CA TYR A 177 -2.48 -3.93 39.50
C TYR A 177 -3.61 -2.94 39.28
N SER A 178 -3.29 -1.72 38.84
CA SER A 178 -4.27 -0.71 38.45
C SER A 178 -4.38 -0.67 36.93
N TRP A 179 -5.51 -1.14 36.40
CA TRP A 179 -5.78 -1.28 34.98
C TRP A 179 -6.63 -0.11 34.46
N ASP A 180 -6.32 0.34 33.25
CA ASP A 180 -7.09 1.29 32.45
C ASP A 180 -7.30 0.65 31.07
N PHE A 181 -8.56 0.45 30.67
CA PHE A 181 -8.90 -0.19 29.39
C PHE A 181 -8.91 0.78 28.20
N GLY A 182 -8.76 2.09 28.44
CA GLY A 182 -8.81 3.11 27.38
C GLY A 182 -10.20 3.39 26.83
N ASP A 183 -11.26 2.73 27.33
CA ASP A 183 -12.67 3.07 27.09
C ASP A 183 -13.27 3.95 28.21
N GLY A 184 -12.44 4.37 29.17
CA GLY A 184 -12.83 5.09 30.38
C GLY A 184 -13.01 4.19 31.61
N THR A 185 -13.05 2.87 31.44
CA THR A 185 -13.17 1.91 32.54
C THR A 185 -11.82 1.64 33.18
N GLN A 186 -11.78 1.69 34.51
CA GLN A 186 -10.61 1.36 35.33
C GLN A 186 -10.99 0.32 36.38
N MET A 187 -10.02 -0.49 36.79
CA MET A 187 -10.19 -1.49 37.86
C MET A 187 -8.87 -1.74 38.59
N VAL A 188 -8.94 -2.19 39.84
CA VAL A 188 -7.77 -2.52 40.64
C VAL A 188 -7.88 -3.97 41.11
N THR A 189 -6.85 -4.78 40.85
CA THR A 189 -6.79 -6.20 41.21
C THR A 189 -5.51 -6.56 41.95
N LYS A 190 -5.54 -7.68 42.69
CA LYS A 190 -4.33 -8.33 43.25
C LYS A 190 -3.77 -9.40 42.32
N ASP A 191 -4.62 -9.93 41.44
CA ASP A 191 -4.22 -10.90 40.42
C ASP A 191 -3.66 -10.20 39.18
N ALA A 192 -2.57 -10.76 38.63
CA ALA A 192 -1.91 -10.28 37.42
C ALA A 192 -2.70 -10.55 36.12
N THR A 193 -3.87 -11.19 36.20
CA THR A 193 -4.70 -11.59 35.07
C THR A 193 -6.13 -11.17 35.27
N VAL A 194 -6.73 -10.62 34.22
CA VAL A 194 -8.06 -10.01 34.24
C VAL A 194 -8.82 -10.32 32.96
N TYR A 195 -10.13 -10.41 33.08
CA TYR A 195 -11.05 -10.80 32.00
C TYR A 195 -11.97 -9.62 31.69
N TYR A 196 -11.95 -9.16 30.43
CA TYR A 196 -12.69 -7.97 30.02
C TYR A 196 -13.38 -8.15 28.67
N ASN A 197 -14.54 -7.52 28.48
CA ASN A 197 -15.35 -7.64 27.27
C ASN A 197 -15.74 -6.26 26.76
N TYR A 198 -15.13 -5.84 25.65
CA TYR A 198 -15.46 -4.58 25.00
C TYR A 198 -16.74 -4.70 24.18
N SER A 199 -17.66 -3.75 24.37
CA SER A 199 -18.94 -3.71 23.65
C SER A 199 -18.89 -3.00 22.29
N ILE A 200 -17.87 -2.15 22.08
CA ILE A 200 -17.71 -1.27 20.91
C ILE A 200 -16.49 -1.65 20.07
N VAL A 201 -16.63 -1.54 18.75
CA VAL A 201 -15.53 -1.69 17.79
C VAL A 201 -14.61 -0.48 17.85
N GLY A 202 -13.31 -0.65 17.57
CA GLY A 202 -12.36 0.46 17.57
C GLY A 202 -10.93 0.07 17.92
N SER A 203 -10.08 1.08 18.11
CA SER A 203 -8.71 0.92 18.60
C SER A 203 -8.62 1.43 20.04
N PHE A 204 -8.08 0.59 20.93
CA PHE A 204 -7.97 0.86 22.36
C PHE A 204 -6.54 0.62 22.81
N THR A 205 -6.13 1.27 23.91
CA THR A 205 -4.82 1.04 24.53
C THR A 205 -5.05 0.67 25.98
N VAL A 206 -4.92 -0.62 26.29
CA VAL A 206 -4.92 -1.09 27.67
C VAL A 206 -3.61 -0.66 28.32
N LYS A 207 -3.70 -0.11 29.52
CA LYS A 207 -2.56 0.24 30.37
C LYS A 207 -2.72 -0.48 31.70
N VAL A 208 -1.58 -0.86 32.28
CA VAL A 208 -1.54 -1.35 33.66
C VAL A 208 -0.39 -0.67 34.39
N LYS A 209 -0.70 -0.11 35.56
CA LYS A 209 0.29 0.31 36.55
C LYS A 209 0.42 -0.78 37.58
N VAL A 210 1.60 -1.38 37.66
CA VAL A 210 1.92 -2.44 38.60
C VAL A 210 2.69 -1.82 39.76
N VAL A 211 2.28 -2.12 40.98
CA VAL A 211 3.01 -1.81 42.22
C VAL A 211 3.45 -3.13 42.83
N ALA A 212 4.75 -3.27 43.12
CA ALA A 212 5.31 -4.34 43.93
C ALA A 212 5.79 -3.74 45.26
N GLU A 213 5.32 -4.28 46.37
CA GLU A 213 5.59 -3.81 47.74
C GLU A 213 6.14 -4.97 48.57
N TRP A 214 7.26 -4.78 49.27
CA TRP A 214 7.84 -5.80 50.15
C TRP A 214 8.58 -5.17 51.34
N GLU A 215 8.71 -5.93 52.41
CA GLU A 215 9.44 -5.50 53.59
C GLU A 215 10.93 -5.84 53.44
N GLN A 216 11.82 -4.87 53.67
CA GLN A 216 13.26 -5.11 53.78
C GLN A 216 13.74 -4.70 55.18
N VAL A 217 14.44 -5.61 55.84
CA VAL A 217 15.16 -5.31 57.08
C VAL A 217 16.47 -4.63 56.69
N THR A 218 16.55 -3.32 56.91
CA THR A 218 17.80 -2.56 56.75
C THR A 218 18.49 -2.46 58.11
N PRO A 219 19.82 -2.68 58.18
CA PRO A 219 20.53 -2.74 59.48
C PRO A 219 20.48 -1.41 60.26
N ASP A 220 20.37 -0.28 59.56
CA ASP A 220 20.53 1.06 60.16
C ASP A 220 19.22 1.82 60.42
N VAL A 221 18.10 1.42 59.79
CA VAL A 221 16.80 2.14 59.85
C VAL A 221 15.66 1.25 60.38
N GLY A 222 15.90 -0.06 60.51
CA GLY A 222 14.90 -1.03 60.95
C GLY A 222 14.07 -1.59 59.80
N LYS A 223 12.79 -1.87 60.08
CA LYS A 223 11.87 -2.50 59.12
C LYS A 223 11.33 -1.46 58.14
N GLY A 224 11.91 -1.39 56.94
CA GLY A 224 11.45 -0.52 55.87
C GLY A 224 10.51 -1.25 54.92
N VAL A 225 9.51 -0.55 54.40
CA VAL A 225 8.71 -1.03 53.26
C VAL A 225 9.31 -0.42 51.99
N LEU A 226 9.71 -1.28 51.05
CA LEU A 226 10.15 -0.88 49.72
C LEU A 226 9.04 -1.07 48.71
N GLN A 227 9.02 -0.17 47.73
CA GLN A 227 8.05 -0.18 46.64
C GLN A 227 8.78 0.01 45.31
N LYS A 228 8.44 -0.80 44.31
CA LYS A 228 8.78 -0.57 42.90
C LYS A 228 7.50 -0.50 42.08
N THR A 229 7.54 0.27 41.01
CA THR A 229 6.39 0.47 40.11
C THR A 229 6.76 0.14 38.68
N GLY A 230 5.79 -0.12 37.82
CA GLY A 230 6.01 -0.27 36.38
C GLY A 230 4.73 0.01 35.60
N ASP A 231 4.84 0.82 34.56
CA ASP A 231 3.73 1.19 33.69
C ASP A 231 3.89 0.45 32.35
N PHE A 232 2.89 -0.36 31.97
CA PHE A 232 2.90 -1.16 30.75
C PHE A 232 1.66 -0.89 29.91
N SER A 233 1.77 -0.99 28.58
CA SER A 233 0.64 -0.75 27.68
C SER A 233 0.63 -1.67 26.46
N ALA A 234 -0.57 -2.08 26.04
CA ALA A 234 -0.81 -2.89 24.85
C ALA A 234 -1.92 -2.26 23.99
N SER A 235 -1.68 -2.15 22.68
CA SER A 235 -2.68 -1.66 21.73
C SER A 235 -3.54 -2.80 21.19
N LEU A 236 -4.85 -2.57 21.12
CA LEU A 236 -5.86 -3.53 20.67
C LEU A 236 -6.64 -2.95 19.48
N LYS A 237 -6.93 -3.79 18.47
CA LYS A 237 -7.84 -3.45 17.37
C LYS A 237 -9.05 -4.39 17.38
N LEU A 238 -10.17 -3.89 17.89
CA LEU A 238 -11.42 -4.62 18.04
C LEU A 238 -12.31 -4.51 16.80
N GLN A 239 -12.71 -5.68 16.31
CA GLN A 239 -13.52 -5.85 15.10
C GLN A 239 -14.73 -6.73 15.41
N GLU A 240 -15.74 -6.73 14.54
CA GLU A 240 -16.93 -7.57 14.65
C GLU A 240 -17.03 -8.52 13.45
N THR A 241 -17.44 -9.76 13.71
CA THR A 241 -17.68 -10.77 12.68
C THR A 241 -18.80 -10.32 11.73
N LEU A 242 -18.74 -10.75 10.46
CA LEU A 242 -19.88 -10.64 9.58
C LEU A 242 -20.97 -11.61 10.07
N ARG A 243 -22.06 -11.05 10.60
CA ARG A 243 -23.27 -11.79 11.01
C ARG A 243 -24.16 -12.13 9.80
N GLY A 244 -24.11 -11.32 8.74
CA GLY A 244 -24.90 -11.48 7.53
C GLY A 244 -24.94 -10.23 6.66
N ILE A 245 -25.66 -10.32 5.54
CA ILE A 245 -25.87 -9.22 4.58
C ILE A 245 -27.37 -8.95 4.47
N GLN A 246 -27.80 -7.73 4.75
CA GLN A 246 -29.15 -7.27 4.42
C GLN A 246 -29.13 -6.69 3.01
N VAL A 247 -29.99 -7.21 2.13
CA VAL A 247 -30.11 -6.73 0.74
C VAL A 247 -31.38 -5.92 0.61
N LEU A 248 -31.23 -4.63 0.29
CA LEU A 248 -32.33 -3.69 0.09
C LEU A 248 -32.32 -3.23 -1.36
N GLY A 249 -33.30 -3.72 -2.14
CA GLY A 249 -33.45 -3.40 -3.56
C GLY A 249 -34.76 -3.96 -4.11
N PRO A 250 -35.17 -3.54 -5.32
CA PRO A 250 -36.40 -4.05 -5.95
C PRO A 250 -36.27 -5.55 -6.27
N THR A 251 -37.39 -6.26 -6.21
CA THR A 251 -37.55 -7.65 -6.68
C THR A 251 -38.17 -7.72 -8.07
N LEU A 252 -38.69 -6.60 -8.58
CA LEU A 252 -39.38 -6.47 -9.86
C LEU A 252 -38.82 -5.26 -10.62
N ILE A 253 -38.44 -5.43 -11.87
CA ILE A 253 -37.96 -4.33 -12.72
C ILE A 253 -38.26 -4.60 -14.21
N GLN A 254 -38.24 -3.57 -15.05
CA GLN A 254 -38.32 -3.74 -16.51
C GLN A 254 -36.93 -3.72 -17.17
N THR A 255 -36.80 -4.32 -18.35
CA THR A 255 -35.57 -4.22 -19.17
C THR A 255 -35.19 -2.77 -19.45
N PHE A 256 -33.90 -2.51 -19.58
CA PHE A 256 -33.27 -1.18 -19.78
C PHE A 256 -33.44 -0.16 -18.64
N GLN A 257 -34.08 -0.53 -17.51
CA GLN A 257 -34.11 0.32 -16.32
C GLN A 257 -32.85 0.14 -15.45
N LYS A 258 -32.37 1.23 -14.86
CA LYS A 258 -31.26 1.21 -13.91
C LYS A 258 -31.73 0.74 -12.53
N MET A 259 -31.21 -0.40 -12.12
CA MET A 259 -31.46 -1.03 -10.83
C MET A 259 -30.38 -0.63 -9.82
N ILE A 260 -30.78 -0.41 -8.56
CA ILE A 260 -29.87 -0.12 -7.45
C ILE A 260 -30.20 -1.09 -6.32
N VAL A 261 -29.19 -1.87 -5.90
CA VAL A 261 -29.22 -2.74 -4.73
C VAL A 261 -28.30 -2.15 -3.68
N THR A 262 -28.82 -1.82 -2.52
CA THR A 262 -28.02 -1.39 -1.37
C THR A 262 -27.77 -2.58 -0.45
N LEU A 263 -26.50 -2.95 -0.30
CA LEU A 263 -26.03 -4.01 0.57
C LEU A 263 -25.64 -3.41 1.91
N ASN A 264 -26.29 -3.83 2.99
CA ASN A 264 -25.97 -3.41 4.35
C ASN A 264 -25.34 -4.59 5.11
N PHE A 265 -24.08 -4.45 5.53
CA PHE A 265 -23.29 -5.50 6.13
C PHE A 265 -23.40 -5.45 7.66
N LEU A 266 -23.79 -6.57 8.27
CA LEU A 266 -23.91 -6.69 9.73
C LEU A 266 -22.56 -7.12 10.34
N GLY A 267 -21.55 -6.25 10.26
CA GLY A 267 -20.20 -6.46 10.80
C GLY A 267 -19.28 -5.25 10.55
N SER A 268 -18.00 -5.35 10.93
CA SER A 268 -17.05 -4.22 10.80
C SER A 268 -16.23 -4.26 9.50
N PRO A 269 -16.03 -3.14 8.79
CA PRO A 269 -15.10 -3.05 7.66
C PRO A 269 -13.62 -3.12 8.10
N PRO A 270 -12.66 -3.36 7.17
CA PRO A 270 -12.83 -3.51 5.72
C PRO A 270 -13.36 -4.89 5.30
N LEU A 271 -14.20 -4.91 4.26
CA LEU A 271 -14.82 -6.12 3.72
C LEU A 271 -14.41 -6.34 2.26
N ASN A 272 -14.19 -7.57 1.84
CA ASN A 272 -14.11 -7.91 0.41
C ASN A 272 -15.48 -8.43 -0.04
N VAL A 273 -16.05 -7.78 -1.06
CA VAL A 273 -17.39 -8.06 -1.56
C VAL A 273 -17.30 -8.56 -3.00
N CYS A 274 -17.90 -9.70 -3.27
CA CYS A 274 -17.86 -10.41 -4.55
C CYS A 274 -19.29 -10.79 -4.92
N TRP A 275 -19.74 -10.52 -6.15
CA TRP A 275 -21.12 -10.76 -6.55
C TRP A 275 -21.20 -11.32 -7.97
N ARG A 276 -22.26 -12.09 -8.22
CA ARG A 276 -22.56 -12.71 -9.51
C ARG A 276 -24.05 -12.68 -9.77
N LEU A 277 -24.40 -12.52 -11.05
CA LEU A 277 -25.76 -12.62 -11.56
C LEU A 277 -25.89 -13.89 -12.41
N LYS A 278 -26.80 -14.80 -12.04
CA LYS A 278 -27.19 -15.99 -12.82
C LYS A 278 -28.68 -16.28 -12.64
N PRO A 279 -29.35 -17.03 -13.53
CA PRO A 279 -30.74 -17.44 -13.30
C PRO A 279 -30.92 -18.28 -12.02
N GLU A 280 -29.91 -19.10 -11.72
CA GLU A 280 -29.89 -20.00 -10.56
C GLU A 280 -29.16 -19.38 -9.36
N CYS A 281 -29.73 -19.51 -8.16
CA CYS A 281 -29.09 -19.10 -6.91
C CYS A 281 -28.03 -20.13 -6.46
N LEU A 282 -26.87 -20.13 -7.11
CA LEU A 282 -25.75 -21.00 -6.76
C LEU A 282 -24.70 -20.28 -5.91
N PRO A 283 -24.07 -20.96 -4.93
CA PRO A 283 -22.97 -20.40 -4.15
C PRO A 283 -21.81 -19.98 -5.05
N LEU A 284 -21.10 -18.94 -4.62
CA LEU A 284 -19.95 -18.38 -5.32
C LEU A 284 -18.69 -19.21 -5.02
N GLY A 285 -18.21 -19.92 -6.02
CA GLY A 285 -16.92 -20.60 -6.00
C GLY A 285 -15.75 -19.63 -6.18
N GLU A 286 -14.53 -20.13 -5.96
CA GLU A 286 -13.31 -19.34 -6.16
C GLU A 286 -13.15 -18.97 -7.64
N GLY A 287 -12.80 -17.70 -7.91
CA GLY A 287 -12.60 -17.18 -9.26
C GLY A 287 -13.86 -16.79 -10.05
N GLU A 288 -15.07 -16.98 -9.50
CA GLU A 288 -16.32 -16.67 -10.23
C GLU A 288 -16.71 -15.17 -10.24
N CYS A 289 -16.05 -14.34 -9.44
CA CYS A 289 -16.19 -12.88 -9.42
C CYS A 289 -14.88 -12.23 -8.93
N HIS A 290 -14.70 -10.95 -9.23
CA HIS A 290 -13.58 -10.16 -8.71
C HIS A 290 -13.97 -9.53 -7.35
N PRO A 291 -13.19 -9.72 -6.28
CA PRO A 291 -13.48 -9.14 -4.98
C PRO A 291 -13.19 -7.64 -4.98
N VAL A 292 -14.14 -6.84 -4.48
CA VAL A 292 -14.02 -5.39 -4.30
C VAL A 292 -13.89 -5.07 -2.82
N SER A 293 -12.83 -4.37 -2.41
CA SER A 293 -12.65 -3.95 -1.02
C SER A 293 -13.52 -2.73 -0.67
N VAL A 294 -14.33 -2.86 0.38
CA VAL A 294 -15.32 -1.89 0.84
C VAL A 294 -14.97 -1.44 2.26
N GLY A 295 -14.78 -0.13 2.44
CA GLY A 295 -14.48 0.49 3.74
C GLY A 295 -15.71 0.92 4.55
N SER A 296 -16.92 0.80 4.00
CA SER A 296 -18.19 1.22 4.60
C SER A 296 -19.09 0.03 4.97
N ALA A 297 -19.96 0.23 5.97
CA ALA A 297 -20.97 -0.78 6.34
C ALA A 297 -22.09 -0.93 5.30
N ALA A 298 -22.24 0.03 4.38
CA ALA A 298 -23.17 -0.05 3.26
C ALA A 298 -22.44 0.08 1.91
N TYR A 299 -22.89 -0.66 0.89
CA TYR A 299 -22.38 -0.62 -0.48
C TYR A 299 -23.52 -0.62 -1.50
N ASN A 300 -23.48 0.31 -2.46
CA ASN A 300 -24.53 0.47 -3.46
C ASN A 300 -24.09 -0.15 -4.79
N LEU A 301 -24.67 -1.30 -5.13
CA LEU A 301 -24.49 -1.99 -6.40
C LEU A 301 -25.49 -1.47 -7.43
N THR A 302 -25.05 -1.15 -8.65
CA THR A 302 -25.94 -0.72 -9.74
C THR A 302 -25.82 -1.63 -10.95
N HIS A 303 -26.95 -2.04 -11.53
CA HIS A 303 -26.99 -2.93 -12.69
C HIS A 303 -28.12 -2.55 -13.65
N ILE A 304 -28.02 -2.92 -14.93
CA ILE A 304 -29.03 -2.70 -15.97
C ILE A 304 -29.24 -4.01 -16.70
N PHE A 305 -30.47 -4.54 -16.67
CA PHE A 305 -30.82 -5.77 -17.39
C PHE A 305 -31.18 -5.46 -18.84
N ARG A 306 -30.69 -6.29 -19.77
CA ARG A 306 -31.01 -6.20 -21.21
C ARG A 306 -32.15 -7.14 -21.57
N ASP A 307 -32.07 -8.37 -21.09
CA ASP A 307 -33.00 -9.45 -21.41
C ASP A 307 -34.01 -9.67 -20.27
N PRO A 308 -35.27 -10.04 -20.58
CA PRO A 308 -36.26 -10.41 -19.59
C PRO A 308 -36.01 -11.83 -19.05
N GLY A 309 -36.36 -12.06 -17.79
CA GLY A 309 -36.20 -13.37 -17.14
C GLY A 309 -36.09 -13.28 -15.62
N ASP A 310 -36.02 -14.46 -14.99
CA ASP A 310 -35.71 -14.58 -13.57
C ASP A 310 -34.19 -14.60 -13.37
N TYR A 311 -33.70 -13.74 -12.48
CA TYR A 311 -32.29 -13.64 -12.12
C TYR A 311 -32.10 -13.73 -10.61
N CYS A 312 -30.96 -14.27 -10.19
CA CYS A 312 -30.51 -14.31 -8.81
C CYS A 312 -29.16 -13.62 -8.67
N PHE A 313 -29.09 -12.64 -7.78
CA PHE A 313 -27.85 -12.11 -7.25
C PHE A 313 -27.31 -13.06 -6.19
N SER A 314 -26.25 -13.80 -6.50
CA SER A 314 -25.41 -14.43 -5.50
C SER A 314 -24.40 -13.39 -5.02
N ILE A 315 -24.47 -13.01 -3.75
CA ILE A 315 -23.59 -12.02 -3.12
C ILE A 315 -22.78 -12.74 -2.04
N GLN A 316 -21.48 -12.55 -2.05
CA GLN A 316 -20.52 -13.07 -1.07
C GLN A 316 -19.81 -11.86 -0.45
N ALA A 317 -19.77 -11.81 0.87
CA ALA A 317 -18.95 -10.85 1.60
C ALA A 317 -18.05 -11.62 2.57
N GLU A 318 -16.77 -11.29 2.56
CA GLU A 318 -15.79 -11.84 3.48
C GLU A 318 -15.06 -10.71 4.20
N ASN A 319 -14.92 -10.88 5.51
CA ASN A 319 -14.01 -10.12 6.34
C ASN A 319 -12.80 -11.02 6.63
N ILE A 320 -11.72 -10.46 7.17
CA ILE A 320 -10.54 -11.17 7.68
C ILE A 320 -10.84 -12.25 8.74
N ILE A 321 -12.09 -12.35 9.22
CA ILE A 321 -12.54 -13.28 10.27
C ILE A 321 -13.59 -14.29 9.75
N SER A 322 -14.55 -13.85 8.93
CA SER A 322 -15.69 -14.68 8.54
C SER A 322 -16.20 -14.37 7.13
N LYS A 323 -16.76 -15.40 6.48
CA LYS A 323 -17.32 -15.37 5.13
C LYS A 323 -18.82 -15.63 5.19
N THR A 324 -19.60 -14.83 4.49
CA THR A 324 -21.07 -14.93 4.45
C THR A 324 -21.57 -14.80 3.02
N HIS A 325 -22.70 -15.45 2.75
CA HIS A 325 -23.35 -15.48 1.44
C HIS A 325 -24.81 -15.09 1.59
N GLN A 326 -25.33 -14.33 0.63
CA GLN A 326 -26.72 -13.91 0.59
C GLN A 326 -27.22 -13.97 -0.86
N TYR A 327 -28.48 -14.37 -1.03
CA TYR A 327 -29.13 -14.44 -2.33
C TYR A 327 -30.27 -13.42 -2.40
N HIS A 328 -30.43 -12.77 -3.56
CA HIS A 328 -31.55 -11.87 -3.83
C HIS A 328 -32.12 -12.17 -5.23
N LYS A 329 -33.39 -12.56 -5.29
CA LYS A 329 -34.08 -12.91 -6.54
C LYS A 329 -34.76 -11.68 -7.13
N ILE A 330 -34.68 -11.52 -8.45
CA ILE A 330 -35.24 -10.41 -9.20
C ILE A 330 -35.90 -10.95 -10.47
N GLN A 331 -37.12 -10.50 -10.73
CA GLN A 331 -37.85 -10.81 -11.95
C GLN A 331 -37.82 -9.60 -12.89
N VAL A 332 -37.32 -9.81 -14.11
CA VAL A 332 -37.15 -8.76 -15.12
C VAL A 332 -38.21 -8.93 -16.20
N TRP A 333 -39.10 -7.96 -16.30
CA TRP A 333 -40.17 -7.95 -17.31
C TRP A 333 -39.71 -7.23 -18.57
N PRO A 334 -40.16 -7.68 -19.76
CA PRO A 334 -39.89 -6.96 -20.99
C PRO A 334 -40.51 -5.55 -20.94
N SER A 335 -39.72 -4.53 -21.26
CA SER A 335 -40.21 -3.17 -21.42
C SER A 335 -41.24 -3.14 -22.56
N SER A 336 -42.42 -2.56 -22.31
CA SER A 336 -43.51 -2.47 -23.30
C SER A 336 -43.13 -1.71 -24.59
N ILE A 337 -42.00 -1.00 -24.58
CA ILE A 337 -41.45 -0.30 -25.73
C ILE A 337 -40.54 -1.26 -26.49
N GLN A 338 -41.10 -2.03 -27.42
CA GLN A 338 -40.30 -2.75 -28.42
C GLN A 338 -39.90 -1.79 -29.54
N PRO A 339 -38.59 -1.51 -29.78
CA PRO A 339 -38.17 -0.59 -30.84
C PRO A 339 -38.65 -1.01 -32.24
N ALA A 340 -38.77 -2.32 -32.48
CA ALA A 340 -39.25 -2.89 -33.73
C ALA A 340 -40.68 -2.44 -34.11
N VAL A 341 -41.57 -2.19 -33.13
CA VAL A 341 -42.96 -1.80 -33.38
C VAL A 341 -43.06 -0.40 -34.01
N PHE A 342 -42.07 0.47 -33.77
CA PHE A 342 -41.98 1.80 -34.37
C PHE A 342 -41.20 1.81 -35.71
N ALA A 343 -40.34 0.82 -35.95
CA ALA A 343 -39.55 0.72 -37.19
C ALA A 343 -40.43 0.49 -38.43
N PHE A 344 -41.42 -0.41 -38.35
CA PHE A 344 -42.33 -0.70 -39.47
C PHE A 344 -43.17 0.52 -39.94
N PRO A 345 -43.91 1.26 -39.07
CA PRO A 345 -44.66 2.44 -39.51
C PRO A 345 -43.74 3.58 -39.97
N CYS A 346 -42.53 3.71 -39.44
CA CYS A 346 -41.58 4.71 -39.94
C CYS A 346 -41.08 4.36 -41.35
N ALA A 347 -40.74 3.09 -41.60
CA ALA A 347 -40.34 2.62 -42.92
C ALA A 347 -41.45 2.74 -43.99
N THR A 348 -42.71 2.49 -43.63
CA THR A 348 -43.84 2.70 -44.56
C THR A 348 -44.08 4.19 -44.84
N LEU A 349 -43.95 5.07 -43.85
CA LEU A 349 -44.06 6.52 -44.08
C LEU A 349 -42.91 7.05 -44.96
N ILE A 350 -41.68 6.62 -44.74
CA ILE A 350 -40.52 7.01 -45.56
C ILE A 350 -40.67 6.52 -47.00
N THR A 351 -41.06 5.25 -47.20
CA THR A 351 -41.27 4.72 -48.56
C THR A 351 -42.43 5.40 -49.29
N MET A 352 -43.53 5.73 -48.61
CA MET A 352 -44.63 6.51 -49.18
C MET A 352 -44.21 7.93 -49.55
N MET A 353 -43.40 8.61 -48.72
CA MET A 353 -42.85 9.93 -49.03
C MET A 353 -41.93 9.90 -50.25
N LEU A 354 -41.02 8.91 -50.34
CA LEU A 354 -40.15 8.73 -51.50
C LEU A 354 -40.94 8.41 -52.78
N ALA A 355 -41.97 7.57 -52.70
CA ALA A 355 -42.86 7.28 -53.83
C ALA A 355 -43.64 8.52 -54.28
N PHE A 356 -44.11 9.34 -53.35
CA PHE A 356 -44.80 10.60 -53.65
C PHE A 356 -43.86 11.62 -54.31
N ILE A 357 -42.63 11.77 -53.81
CA ILE A 357 -41.60 12.63 -54.41
C ILE A 357 -41.30 12.18 -55.85
N MET A 358 -41.09 10.87 -56.07
CA MET A 358 -40.87 10.29 -57.40
C MET A 358 -42.06 10.49 -58.35
N TYR A 359 -43.29 10.34 -57.85
CA TYR A 359 -44.49 10.61 -58.64
C TYR A 359 -44.59 12.09 -59.05
N MET A 360 -44.35 13.01 -58.11
CA MET A 360 -44.41 14.44 -58.36
C MET A 360 -43.31 14.92 -59.32
N THR A 361 -42.09 14.40 -59.24
CA THR A 361 -41.03 14.74 -60.20
C THR A 361 -41.32 14.22 -61.60
N LEU A 362 -41.81 12.98 -61.74
CA LEU A 362 -42.25 12.43 -63.03
C LEU A 362 -43.41 13.22 -63.64
N ARG A 363 -44.41 13.60 -62.83
CA ARG A 363 -45.56 14.37 -63.29
C ARG A 363 -45.17 15.80 -63.70
N ASN A 364 -44.28 16.45 -62.95
CA ASN A 364 -43.82 17.80 -63.27
C ASN A 364 -42.99 17.81 -64.58
N ALA A 365 -42.14 16.79 -64.78
CA ALA A 365 -41.42 16.59 -66.04
C ALA A 365 -42.34 16.34 -67.24
N ALA A 366 -43.52 15.72 -67.04
CA ALA A 366 -44.51 15.52 -68.09
C ALA A 366 -45.32 16.78 -68.44
N HIS A 367 -45.49 17.72 -67.51
CA HIS A 367 -46.22 18.98 -67.77
C HIS A 367 -45.39 20.04 -68.51
N GLN A 368 -44.06 19.91 -68.57
CA GLN A 368 -43.18 20.88 -69.22
C GLN A 368 -43.06 20.64 -70.74
N LYS A 369 -44.20 20.40 -71.39
CA LYS A 369 -44.28 20.10 -72.83
C LYS A 369 -45.61 20.54 -73.46
N ASP A 370 -45.88 21.84 -73.40
CA ASP A 370 -46.51 22.54 -74.53
C ASP A 370 -46.07 24.01 -74.56
N MET A 371 -45.98 24.58 -75.76
CA MET A 371 -45.19 25.78 -76.06
C MET A 371 -46.01 27.07 -76.02
N VAL A 372 -45.35 28.19 -75.72
CA VAL A 372 -45.78 29.52 -76.19
C VAL A 372 -44.59 30.17 -76.90
N GLU A 373 -44.63 30.14 -78.23
CA GLU A 373 -43.85 31.06 -79.06
C GLU A 373 -44.56 32.42 -79.10
N VAL A 374 -43.82 33.50 -78.87
CA VAL A 374 -44.15 34.82 -79.40
C VAL A 374 -42.86 35.41 -79.94
N ALA A 375 -42.88 35.83 -81.21
CA ALA A 375 -41.74 36.40 -81.89
C ALA A 375 -41.38 37.79 -81.32
N ASP A 376 -40.08 38.10 -81.28
CA ASP A 376 -39.59 39.47 -81.17
C ASP A 376 -38.74 39.80 -82.41
N PHE A 377 -38.73 41.09 -82.79
CA PHE A 377 -38.29 41.55 -84.11
C PHE A 377 -36.76 41.66 -84.26
N ASP A 378 -36.27 41.28 -85.45
CA ASP A 378 -34.87 41.46 -85.86
C ASP A 378 -34.60 42.92 -86.30
N PHE A 379 -33.49 43.48 -85.81
CA PHE A 379 -32.86 44.70 -86.33
C PHE A 379 -31.35 44.47 -86.53
N SER A 380 -30.99 43.82 -87.64
CA SER A 380 -29.64 43.80 -88.19
C SER A 380 -29.34 45.09 -88.98
N PRO A 381 -28.11 45.67 -88.92
CA PRO A 381 -26.93 45.15 -89.64
C PRO A 381 -25.64 45.17 -88.76
N MET A 382 -24.47 44.64 -89.16
CA MET A 382 -23.79 44.62 -90.46
C MET A 382 -22.69 43.53 -90.49
N SER A 383 -22.29 43.09 -91.70
CA SER A 383 -21.06 42.36 -92.10
C SER A 383 -19.87 42.28 -91.10
N ASP A 384 -19.04 41.23 -91.08
CA ASP A 384 -18.49 40.56 -92.27
C ASP A 384 -17.75 39.21 -92.02
N LYS A 385 -17.61 38.42 -93.09
CA LYS A 385 -16.60 37.34 -93.38
C LYS A 385 -16.74 35.90 -92.81
N ASN A 386 -17.14 35.01 -93.72
CA ASN A 386 -16.78 33.58 -93.88
C ASN A 386 -15.32 33.45 -94.44
N PRO A 387 -14.68 32.27 -94.68
CA PRO A 387 -14.94 30.85 -94.33
C PRO A 387 -13.78 30.22 -93.47
N GLU A 388 -13.50 28.92 -93.26
CA GLU A 388 -14.04 27.57 -93.66
C GLU A 388 -13.67 26.50 -92.56
N PRO A 389 -14.07 25.20 -92.65
CA PRO A 389 -14.00 24.21 -91.54
C PRO A 389 -13.02 23.03 -91.85
N PRO A 390 -13.09 21.80 -91.26
CA PRO A 390 -13.86 21.27 -90.11
C PRO A 390 -13.03 20.43 -89.08
N THR A 391 -13.76 19.74 -88.19
CA THR A 391 -13.37 18.58 -87.35
C THR A 391 -12.59 18.80 -86.03
N GLY A 392 -13.36 18.93 -84.95
CA GLY A 392 -13.42 17.96 -83.83
C GLY A 392 -12.16 17.67 -82.99
N VAL A 393 -12.22 18.04 -81.69
CA VAL A 393 -11.26 17.58 -80.67
C VAL A 393 -11.97 17.08 -79.41
N ARG A 394 -11.56 15.91 -78.93
CA ARG A 394 -11.87 15.35 -77.61
C ARG A 394 -10.69 15.58 -76.65
N CYS A 395 -11.01 15.97 -75.42
CA CYS A 395 -10.38 15.53 -74.16
C CYS A 395 -8.91 15.87 -73.79
N CYS A 396 -8.74 15.92 -72.46
CA CYS A 396 -7.54 15.69 -71.63
C CYS A 396 -6.54 16.85 -71.36
N CYS A 397 -6.40 17.14 -70.05
CA CYS A 397 -5.16 17.13 -69.23
C CYS A 397 -3.86 17.80 -69.78
N GLN A 398 -3.01 18.48 -68.98
CA GLN A 398 -2.78 18.47 -67.52
C GLN A 398 -1.75 19.56 -67.07
N ILE A 399 -1.50 19.66 -65.75
CA ILE A 399 -0.20 19.97 -65.09
C ILE A 399 0.29 21.45 -64.90
N THR A 400 0.15 21.92 -63.64
CA THR A 400 1.08 22.69 -62.72
C THR A 400 2.08 23.75 -63.25
N TRP A 401 2.31 24.90 -62.57
CA TRP A 401 3.23 25.05 -61.40
C TRP A 401 3.01 26.36 -60.57
N THR A 402 3.01 26.22 -59.23
CA THR A 402 3.59 27.04 -58.11
C THR A 402 3.43 28.56 -57.85
N ASP A 403 3.33 28.81 -56.52
CA ASP A 403 3.86 29.90 -55.66
C ASP A 403 3.15 31.28 -55.62
N GLY A 404 3.23 31.97 -54.47
CA GLY A 404 2.82 33.38 -54.34
C GLY A 404 1.97 33.78 -53.11
N ARG A 405 2.59 33.86 -51.94
CA ARG A 405 2.17 34.53 -50.67
C ARG A 405 1.01 35.56 -50.70
N ARG A 406 -0.06 35.29 -49.92
CA ARG A 406 -0.54 35.99 -48.66
C ARG A 406 -0.33 37.54 -48.53
N PRO A 407 -1.09 38.22 -47.62
CA PRO A 407 -2.49 38.74 -47.60
C PRO A 407 -2.43 40.32 -47.55
N PRO A 408 -3.17 41.14 -46.73
CA PRO A 408 -4.49 41.05 -46.06
C PRO A 408 -5.41 42.29 -46.23
N ALA A 409 -6.63 42.21 -45.70
CA ALA A 409 -7.41 43.24 -44.98
C ALA A 409 -8.92 42.95 -45.16
N ALA A 410 -9.88 43.27 -44.29
CA ALA A 410 -10.02 43.57 -42.86
C ALA A 410 -11.42 44.21 -42.73
N GLN A 411 -11.99 44.28 -41.51
CA GLN A 411 -13.27 44.93 -41.15
C GLN A 411 -14.54 44.24 -41.72
N ARG A 412 -15.53 43.80 -40.92
CA ARG A 412 -16.33 44.47 -39.87
C ARG A 412 -17.06 45.72 -40.38
N ALA A 413 -18.31 46.01 -40.05
CA ALA A 413 -19.41 45.25 -39.44
C ALA A 413 -20.66 46.16 -39.52
N ALA A 414 -21.88 45.61 -39.57
CA ALA A 414 -23.13 46.32 -39.27
C ALA A 414 -24.25 45.26 -39.03
N THR A 415 -24.83 45.21 -37.83
CA THR A 415 -26.24 45.58 -37.50
C THR A 415 -27.34 44.74 -38.15
N ASP A 416 -28.49 44.48 -37.55
CA ASP A 416 -29.00 44.49 -36.16
C ASP A 416 -30.42 43.88 -36.25
N HIS A 417 -30.83 43.05 -35.27
CA HIS A 417 -32.19 42.98 -34.69
C HIS A 417 -32.61 41.59 -34.15
N LYS A 418 -32.79 41.59 -32.83
CA LYS A 418 -34.05 41.36 -32.11
C LYS A 418 -34.75 39.97 -32.12
N GLU A 419 -34.94 39.51 -30.86
CA GLU A 419 -36.00 38.63 -30.32
C GLU A 419 -35.98 37.10 -30.50
N ARG A 420 -35.55 36.43 -29.41
CA ARG A 420 -36.39 35.58 -28.54
C ARG A 420 -37.19 34.44 -29.21
N GLY A 421 -36.78 33.19 -28.98
CA GLY A 421 -37.70 32.05 -29.18
C GLY A 421 -37.11 30.64 -29.10
N SER A 422 -36.76 30.17 -27.90
CA SER A 422 -36.95 28.78 -27.42
C SER A 422 -36.82 27.54 -28.35
N ARG A 423 -35.96 26.62 -27.86
CA ARG A 423 -36.19 25.16 -27.67
C ARG A 423 -35.97 24.15 -28.81
N LEU A 424 -35.35 23.04 -28.39
CA LEU A 424 -35.40 21.66 -28.93
C LEU A 424 -34.73 21.48 -30.32
N THR A 425 -34.18 20.33 -30.72
CA THR A 425 -33.67 19.10 -30.06
C THR A 425 -32.78 18.38 -31.10
N GLU A 426 -32.10 17.29 -30.72
CA GLU A 426 -31.75 16.17 -31.63
C GLU A 426 -30.74 16.48 -32.79
N ASP A 427 -30.02 15.53 -33.38
CA ASP A 427 -29.52 14.26 -32.84
C ASP A 427 -28.21 13.86 -33.54
N ALA A 428 -27.53 12.87 -32.96
CA ALA A 428 -26.65 11.87 -33.60
C ALA A 428 -25.84 12.22 -34.90
N LEU A 429 -24.50 12.18 -34.82
CA LEU A 429 -23.65 11.09 -35.39
C LEU A 429 -22.14 11.40 -35.31
N LEU A 430 -21.37 10.37 -34.95
CA LEU A 430 -19.90 10.27 -34.94
C LEU A 430 -19.36 9.85 -36.33
N PRO A 431 -18.03 9.74 -36.56
CA PRO A 431 -16.90 10.53 -36.03
C PRO A 431 -15.91 10.97 -37.14
N GLU A 432 -15.04 11.96 -36.88
CA GLU A 432 -13.62 11.79 -37.26
C GLU A 432 -12.63 12.68 -36.47
N CYS A 433 -11.53 12.03 -36.11
CA CYS A 433 -10.27 12.48 -35.54
C CYS A 433 -9.69 13.81 -36.07
N LEU A 434 -9.35 14.77 -35.18
CA LEU A 434 -7.98 15.04 -34.65
C LEU A 434 -7.75 16.48 -34.13
N ALA A 435 -6.58 16.64 -33.48
CA ALA A 435 -5.89 17.89 -33.13
C ALA A 435 -6.48 18.74 -31.97
N GLY A 436 -6.10 18.37 -30.75
CA GLY A 436 -6.22 19.26 -29.59
C GLY A 436 -5.28 20.48 -29.71
N VAL A 437 -5.82 21.67 -29.43
CA VAL A 437 -5.03 22.90 -29.35
C VAL A 437 -4.26 22.95 -28.04
N ARG A 438 -2.95 23.12 -28.16
CA ARG A 438 -2.00 23.30 -27.04
C ARG A 438 -2.22 24.67 -26.38
N VAL A 439 -2.60 24.70 -25.11
CA VAL A 439 -2.51 25.90 -24.28
C VAL A 439 -1.10 25.96 -23.69
N ASN A 440 -0.30 26.92 -24.15
CA ASN A 440 0.94 27.28 -23.47
C ASN A 440 0.60 28.14 -22.24
N VAL A 441 1.14 27.75 -21.08
CA VAL A 441 1.48 28.71 -20.02
C VAL A 441 3.00 28.67 -19.90
N THR A 442 3.62 29.83 -20.04
CA THR A 442 5.07 30.02 -19.97
C THR A 442 5.47 30.42 -18.56
N ASP A 443 6.23 29.57 -17.88
CA ASP A 443 7.11 30.01 -16.79
C ASP A 443 8.45 30.49 -17.38
N PRO A 444 9.12 31.47 -16.75
CA PRO A 444 10.44 31.95 -17.16
C PRO A 444 11.55 30.99 -16.74
N GLU A 445 12.60 30.96 -17.55
CA GLU A 445 13.78 30.09 -17.42
C GLU A 445 14.77 30.60 -16.34
N PRO A 446 15.44 29.71 -15.57
CA PRO A 446 16.47 30.10 -14.60
C PRO A 446 17.88 30.00 -15.18
N ASP A 447 18.70 31.04 -15.00
CA ASP A 447 20.13 31.00 -15.35
C ASP A 447 20.94 30.12 -14.38
N ASP A 448 21.33 28.97 -14.93
CA ASP A 448 22.65 28.30 -14.89
C ASP A 448 23.43 28.10 -13.57
N GLY A 449 24.09 26.95 -13.47
CA GLY A 449 24.81 26.50 -12.26
C GLY A 449 25.13 25.00 -12.21
N SER A 450 25.41 24.40 -13.36
CA SER A 450 25.76 22.98 -13.54
C SER A 450 27.08 22.56 -12.83
N ARG A 451 27.50 21.29 -12.65
CA ARG A 451 26.89 19.93 -12.54
C ARG A 451 28.06 18.91 -12.42
N SER A 452 27.77 17.67 -11.99
CA SER A 452 28.57 16.42 -12.03
C SER A 452 29.24 15.96 -10.71
N GLY A 453 29.20 14.67 -10.35
CA GLY A 453 28.42 13.56 -10.95
C GLY A 453 28.66 12.18 -10.30
N ALA A 454 27.71 11.24 -10.53
CA ALA A 454 27.68 9.81 -10.14
C ALA A 454 27.71 9.50 -8.61
N GLY A 455 26.99 8.52 -8.05
CA GLY A 455 26.43 7.25 -8.56
C GLY A 455 27.18 6.08 -7.89
N LEU A 456 26.60 4.99 -7.36
CA LEU A 456 25.29 4.34 -7.53
C LEU A 456 24.73 3.84 -6.17
N LEU A 457 23.42 3.60 -6.10
CA LEU A 457 22.83 2.50 -5.30
C LEU A 457 21.89 1.68 -6.18
N GLN A 458 21.91 0.35 -6.03
CA GLN A 458 21.12 -0.58 -6.84
C GLN A 458 19.66 -0.66 -6.35
N GLY A 459 18.72 -0.65 -7.30
CA GLY A 459 17.32 -1.00 -7.08
C GLY A 459 16.77 -1.65 -8.34
N SER A 460 16.59 -2.98 -8.32
CA SER A 460 16.10 -3.74 -9.46
C SER A 460 14.60 -3.50 -9.68
N ALA A 461 14.24 -2.93 -10.83
CA ALA A 461 12.85 -2.83 -11.27
C ALA A 461 12.60 -3.82 -12.42
N TYR A 462 11.59 -4.68 -12.27
CA TYR A 462 11.14 -5.57 -13.34
C TYR A 462 10.41 -4.77 -14.42
N ILE A 463 10.82 -4.96 -15.68
CA ILE A 463 10.19 -4.36 -16.85
C ILE A 463 9.02 -5.25 -17.28
N PHE A 464 7.79 -4.72 -17.23
CA PHE A 464 6.65 -5.30 -17.94
C PHE A 464 6.38 -4.53 -19.23
N LEU A 465 6.41 -5.25 -20.35
CA LEU A 465 6.09 -4.75 -21.69
C LEU A 465 4.56 -4.65 -21.87
N PRO A 466 4.02 -3.57 -22.46
CA PRO A 466 2.61 -3.51 -22.84
C PRO A 466 2.34 -4.35 -24.09
N GLY A 467 2.02 -5.63 -23.88
CA GLY A 467 1.60 -6.56 -24.92
C GLY A 467 0.12 -6.45 -25.27
N TRP A 468 -0.14 -5.87 -26.43
CA TRP A 468 -1.27 -6.10 -27.36
C TRP A 468 -2.39 -7.05 -26.90
N CYS A 469 -3.60 -6.52 -26.72
CA CYS A 469 -4.83 -7.32 -26.61
C CYS A 469 -5.49 -7.47 -28.00
N PRO A 470 -5.71 -8.68 -28.53
CA PRO A 470 -6.59 -8.88 -29.67
C PRO A 470 -8.06 -8.79 -29.23
N ILE A 471 -8.92 -8.24 -30.07
CA ILE A 471 -10.37 -8.17 -29.87
C ILE A 471 -11.03 -9.29 -30.65
N GLN A 472 -11.87 -10.09 -30.00
CA GLN A 472 -12.98 -10.82 -30.62
C GLN A 472 -14.12 -11.01 -29.63
#